data_AF-A0A7R9ZK67-F1
#
_entry.id   AF-A0A7R9ZK67-F1
#
_cell.length_a   1.000
_cell.length_b   1.000
_cell.length_c   1.000
_cell.angle_alpha   90.00
_cell.angle_beta   90.00
_cell.angle_gamma   90.00
#
_symmetry.space_group_name_H-M   'P 1'
#
loop_
_entity.id
_entity.type
_entity.pdbx_description
1 polymer ?
#
loop_
_entity_poly.entity_id
_entity_poly.type
_entity_poly.pdbx_seq_one_letter_code
_entity_poly.pdbx_strand_id
1 'polypeptide(L)'
;KYNAAIMLTKEWEQEQKDKLQKWEAGILPANQQALRDICRHMPVNIRDLSEEELRTMTTPNGKQLPAAMVKKFKRTNVLMLLRLDPKQIEPMHPSSLEGMRTTGLTLTERRALYEHLKDLGNGWGREANDKK
;
A
#
# COMPACT_ATOMS: atom_id res chain seq x y z
N LYS A 1 19.71 -10.58 -39.09
CA LYS A 1 18.86 -11.43 -38.20
C LYS A 1 18.85 -10.94 -36.75
N TYR A 2 19.99 -10.53 -36.16
CA TYR A 2 20.07 -10.04 -34.77
C TYR A 2 19.26 -8.75 -34.49
N ASN A 3 19.31 -7.75 -35.39
CA ASN A 3 18.57 -6.49 -35.22
C ASN A 3 17.03 -6.67 -35.23
N ALA A 4 16.51 -7.61 -36.01
CA ALA A 4 15.08 -7.89 -36.07
C ALA A 4 14.57 -8.53 -34.77
N ALA A 5 15.35 -9.43 -34.16
CA ALA A 5 15.03 -10.01 -32.86
C ALA A 5 15.01 -8.94 -31.76
N ILE A 6 16.00 -8.04 -31.72
CA ILE A 6 16.06 -6.93 -30.76
C ILE A 6 14.90 -5.95 -30.93
N MET A 7 14.52 -5.62 -32.17
CA MET A 7 13.36 -4.75 -32.44
C MET A 7 12.07 -5.40 -31.95
N LEU A 8 11.87 -6.70 -32.19
CA LEU A 8 10.72 -7.44 -31.68
C LEU A 8 10.68 -7.45 -30.14
N THR A 9 11.84 -7.54 -29.48
CA THR A 9 11.93 -7.47 -28.02
C THR A 9 11.58 -6.07 -27.50
N LYS A 10 12.07 -5.01 -28.14
CA LYS A 10 11.77 -3.62 -27.77
C LYS A 10 10.30 -3.27 -27.98
N GLU A 11 9.71 -3.69 -29.10
CA GLU A 11 8.28 -3.48 -29.39
C GLU A 11 7.40 -4.21 -28.37
N TRP A 12 7.75 -5.45 -28.03
CA TRP A 12 7.05 -6.21 -27.01
C TRP A 12 7.18 -5.57 -25.62
N GLU A 13 8.37 -5.12 -25.21
CA GLU A 13 8.57 -4.40 -23.95
C GLU A 13 7.71 -3.13 -23.88
N GLN A 14 7.62 -2.38 -24.98
CA GLN A 14 6.77 -1.19 -25.04
C GLN A 14 5.29 -1.56 -24.93
N GLU A 15 4.84 -2.60 -25.62
CA GLU A 15 3.46 -3.07 -25.53
C GLU A 15 3.09 -3.51 -24.10
N GLN A 16 4.01 -4.18 -23.39
CA GLN A 16 3.81 -4.53 -21.99
C GLN A 16 3.72 -3.30 -21.09
N LYS A 17 4.58 -2.29 -21.30
CA LYS A 17 4.51 -1.03 -20.56
C LYS A 17 3.19 -0.30 -20.80
N ASP A 18 2.72 -0.24 -22.05
CA ASP A 18 1.46 0.42 -22.39
C ASP A 18 0.26 -0.30 -21.77
N LYS A 19 0.27 -1.65 -21.78
CA LYS A 19 -0.75 -2.46 -21.11
C LYS A 19 -0.78 -2.20 -19.62
N LEU A 20 0.39 -2.17 -18.97
CA LEU A 20 0.52 -1.85 -17.55
C LEU A 20 -0.01 -0.46 -17.25
N GLN A 21 0.39 0.56 -18.02
CA GLN A 21 -0.07 1.94 -17.82
C GLN A 21 -1.58 2.09 -17.97
N LYS A 22 -2.18 1.44 -18.99
CA LYS A 22 -3.63 1.45 -19.19
C LYS A 22 -4.36 0.77 -18.04
N TRP A 23 -3.84 -0.36 -17.58
CA TRP A 23 -4.39 -1.06 -16.42
C TRP A 23 -4.29 -0.21 -15.15
N GLU A 24 -3.12 0.38 -14.88
CA GLU A 24 -2.86 1.26 -13.74
C GLU A 24 -3.82 2.46 -13.73
N ALA A 25 -3.98 3.13 -14.89
CA ALA A 25 -4.90 4.25 -15.05
C ALA A 25 -6.36 3.86 -14.82
N GLY A 26 -6.75 2.64 -15.22
CA GLY A 26 -8.11 2.13 -15.02
C GLY A 26 -8.44 1.82 -13.55
N ILE A 27 -7.46 1.39 -12.76
CA ILE A 27 -7.67 1.04 -11.34
C ILE A 27 -7.41 2.22 -10.39
N LEU A 28 -6.64 3.22 -10.82
CA LEU A 28 -6.21 4.34 -10.01
C LEU A 28 -7.36 5.03 -9.24
N PRO A 29 -8.51 5.36 -9.85
CA PRO A 29 -9.59 6.03 -9.13
C PRO A 29 -10.15 5.18 -7.99
N ALA A 30 -10.28 3.86 -8.20
CA ALA A 30 -10.78 2.95 -7.19
C ALA A 30 -9.78 2.75 -6.04
N ASN A 31 -8.49 2.74 -6.36
CA ASN A 31 -7.41 2.62 -5.39
C ASN A 31 -7.30 3.86 -4.50
N GLN A 32 -7.36 5.06 -5.09
CA GLN A 32 -7.37 6.33 -4.35
C GLN A 32 -8.61 6.46 -3.47
N GLN A 33 -9.77 6.04 -3.96
CA GLN A 33 -11.00 6.05 -3.17
C GLN A 33 -10.90 5.09 -1.98
N ALA A 34 -10.40 3.87 -2.19
CA ALA A 34 -10.17 2.90 -1.14
C ALA A 34 -9.22 3.42 -0.04
N LEU A 35 -8.13 4.09 -0.44
CA LEU A 35 -7.20 4.72 0.49
C LEU A 35 -7.88 5.79 1.34
N ARG A 36 -8.66 6.69 0.71
CA ARG A 36 -9.40 7.74 1.42
C ARG A 36 -10.40 7.15 2.40
N ASP A 37 -11.16 6.13 2.00
CA ASP A 37 -12.20 5.54 2.84
C ASP A 37 -11.62 4.86 4.07
N ILE A 38 -10.51 4.11 3.93
CA ILE A 38 -9.85 3.49 5.09
C ILE A 38 -9.25 4.56 6.00
N CYS A 39 -8.56 5.55 5.44
CA CYS A 39 -7.96 6.62 6.23
C CYS A 39 -9.01 7.46 6.97
N ARG A 40 -10.18 7.74 6.41
CA ARG A 40 -11.27 8.46 7.10
C ARG A 40 -11.69 7.82 8.43
N HIS A 41 -11.54 6.51 8.54
CA HIS A 41 -11.86 5.74 9.75
C HIS A 41 -10.65 5.48 10.65
N MET A 42 -9.44 5.74 10.19
CA MET A 42 -8.21 5.40 10.91
C MET A 42 -7.56 6.67 11.49
N PRO A 43 -7.41 6.83 12.81
CA PRO A 43 -6.63 7.93 13.40
C PRO A 43 -5.18 7.93 12.91
N VAL A 44 -4.54 9.10 12.88
CA VAL A 44 -3.12 9.23 12.45
C VAL A 44 -2.19 8.55 13.46
N ASN A 45 -2.41 8.78 14.75
CA ASN A 45 -1.66 8.18 15.87
C ASN A 45 -2.19 6.78 16.26
N ILE A 46 -2.80 6.03 15.33
CA ILE A 46 -3.39 4.72 15.63
C ILE A 46 -2.39 3.74 16.26
N ARG A 47 -1.10 3.91 16.00
CA ARG A 47 -0.04 3.08 16.59
C ARG A 47 0.00 3.18 18.11
N ASP A 48 -0.13 4.39 18.64
CA ASP A 48 0.11 4.68 20.05
C ASP A 48 -1.15 4.50 20.91
N LEU A 49 -2.33 4.47 20.28
CA LEU A 49 -3.62 4.31 20.98
C LEU A 49 -3.89 2.85 21.36
N SER A 50 -4.51 2.59 22.49
CA SER A 50 -5.01 1.26 22.87
C SER A 50 -6.31 0.91 22.12
N GLU A 51 -6.74 -0.37 22.21
CA GLU A 51 -8.05 -0.76 21.66
C GLU A 51 -9.22 -0.03 22.36
N GLU A 52 -9.09 0.29 23.65
CA GLU A 52 -10.12 0.98 24.42
C GLU A 52 -10.22 2.44 24.01
N GLU A 53 -9.08 3.12 23.90
CA GLU A 53 -9.02 4.52 23.44
C GLU A 53 -9.57 4.66 22.01
N LEU A 54 -9.26 3.72 21.12
CA LEU A 54 -9.78 3.75 19.74
C LEU A 54 -11.30 3.58 19.65
N ARG A 55 -11.93 2.93 20.63
CA ARG A 55 -13.39 2.76 20.65
C ARG A 55 -14.11 4.01 21.15
N THR A 56 -13.54 4.69 22.14
CA THR A 56 -14.14 5.88 22.74
C THR A 56 -13.89 7.14 21.92
N MET A 57 -12.77 7.18 21.20
CA MET A 57 -12.38 8.30 20.35
C MET A 57 -13.33 8.47 19.14
N THR A 58 -13.66 9.72 18.83
CA THR A 58 -14.29 10.09 17.56
C THR A 58 -13.25 10.08 16.45
N THR A 59 -13.52 9.31 15.40
CA THR A 59 -12.66 9.29 14.20
C THR A 59 -12.74 10.61 13.43
N PRO A 60 -11.85 10.86 12.46
CA PRO A 60 -11.94 12.03 11.59
C PRO A 60 -13.29 12.20 10.88
N ASN A 61 -14.08 11.14 10.76
CA ASN A 61 -15.45 11.16 10.23
C ASN A 61 -16.52 11.51 11.30
N GLY A 62 -16.12 11.92 12.51
CA GLY A 62 -17.03 12.27 13.61
C GLY A 62 -17.77 11.09 14.25
N LYS A 63 -17.51 9.85 13.83
CA LYS A 63 -18.15 8.63 14.35
C LYS A 63 -17.18 7.81 15.19
N GLN A 64 -17.70 7.08 16.17
CA GLN A 64 -16.93 6.06 16.89
C GLN A 64 -16.74 4.82 16.03
N LEU A 65 -15.63 4.10 16.24
CA LEU A 65 -15.34 2.88 15.51
C LEU A 65 -16.08 1.68 16.11
N PRO A 66 -16.71 0.84 15.27
CA PRO A 66 -17.19 -0.46 15.71
C PRO A 66 -16.05 -1.31 16.28
N ALA A 67 -16.32 -2.08 17.34
CA ALA A 67 -15.31 -2.91 18.02
C ALA A 67 -14.58 -3.87 17.07
N ALA A 68 -15.28 -4.42 16.06
CA ALA A 68 -14.69 -5.29 15.05
C ALA A 68 -13.63 -4.57 14.19
N MET A 69 -13.86 -3.29 13.88
CA MET A 69 -12.95 -2.48 13.06
C MET A 69 -11.71 -2.08 13.86
N VAL A 70 -11.88 -1.68 15.12
CA VAL A 70 -10.75 -1.41 16.03
C VAL A 70 -9.84 -2.63 16.16
N LYS A 71 -10.44 -3.79 16.46
CA LYS A 71 -9.73 -5.07 16.58
C LYS A 71 -8.99 -5.43 15.30
N LYS A 72 -9.59 -5.13 14.14
CA LYS A 72 -8.95 -5.36 12.83
C LYS A 72 -7.74 -4.46 12.63
N PHE A 73 -7.88 -3.16 12.85
CA PHE A 73 -6.74 -2.23 12.69
C PHE A 73 -5.58 -2.56 13.62
N LYS A 74 -5.85 -3.01 14.85
CA LYS A 74 -4.79 -3.40 15.78
C LYS A 74 -4.12 -4.74 15.48
N ARG A 75 -4.89 -5.73 15.00
CA ARG A 75 -4.35 -7.07 14.69
C ARG A 75 -3.69 -7.15 13.32
N THR A 76 -4.06 -6.27 12.40
CA THR A 76 -3.57 -6.23 11.03
C THR A 76 -2.61 -5.06 10.88
N ASN A 77 -1.41 -5.22 11.46
CA ASN A 77 -0.37 -4.19 11.52
C ASN A 77 0.04 -3.62 10.15
N VAL A 78 -0.08 -4.39 9.07
CA VAL A 78 0.19 -3.87 7.72
C VAL A 78 -0.70 -2.68 7.35
N LEU A 79 -1.94 -2.62 7.85
CA LEU A 79 -2.84 -1.49 7.60
C LEU A 79 -2.37 -0.20 8.27
N MET A 80 -1.54 -0.30 9.29
CA MET A 80 -0.97 0.87 9.96
C MET A 80 0.06 1.59 9.08
N LEU A 81 0.62 0.91 8.07
CA LEU A 81 1.51 1.54 7.09
C LEU A 81 0.83 2.69 6.34
N LEU A 82 -0.49 2.64 6.16
CA LEU A 82 -1.28 3.71 5.54
C LEU A 82 -1.21 5.04 6.29
N ARG A 83 -0.74 5.03 7.55
CA ARG A 83 -0.52 6.21 8.39
C ARG A 83 0.93 6.61 8.55
N LEU A 84 1.86 5.86 7.95
CA LEU A 84 3.25 6.25 7.85
C LEU A 84 3.50 6.96 6.52
N ASP A 85 4.39 7.95 6.54
CA ASP A 85 4.91 8.52 5.30
C ASP A 85 5.67 7.42 4.54
N PRO A 86 5.40 7.18 3.25
CA PRO A 86 6.16 6.23 2.44
C PRO A 86 7.68 6.37 2.59
N LYS A 87 8.20 7.60 2.73
CA LYS A 87 9.65 7.86 2.94
C LYS A 87 10.20 7.26 4.23
N GLN A 88 9.36 7.02 5.23
CA GLN A 88 9.76 6.35 6.47
C GLN A 88 9.70 4.82 6.34
N ILE A 89 8.94 4.31 5.37
CA ILE A 89 8.80 2.88 5.09
C ILE A 89 9.98 2.39 4.25
N GLU A 90 10.44 3.20 3.29
CA GLU A 90 11.54 2.87 2.38
C GLU A 90 12.80 2.33 3.08
N PRO A 91 13.34 2.96 4.15
CA PRO A 91 14.54 2.46 4.84
C PRO A 91 14.28 1.34 5.85
N MET A 92 13.04 0.84 5.97
CA MET A 92 12.74 -0.24 6.92
C MET A 92 13.42 -1.54 6.48
N HIS A 93 14.00 -2.27 7.45
CA HIS A 93 14.58 -3.57 7.16
C HIS A 93 13.50 -4.54 6.63
N PRO A 94 13.76 -5.33 5.57
CA PRO A 94 12.77 -6.23 4.98
C PRO A 94 12.08 -7.16 5.99
N SER A 95 12.82 -7.66 6.99
CA SER A 95 12.24 -8.51 8.05
C SER A 95 11.17 -7.80 8.89
N SER A 96 11.23 -6.47 9.03
CA SER A 96 10.18 -5.69 9.70
C SER A 96 8.87 -5.70 8.92
N LEU A 97 8.95 -5.76 7.59
CA LEU A 97 7.79 -5.82 6.68
C LEU A 97 7.28 -7.27 6.52
N GLU A 98 8.19 -8.23 6.44
CA GLU A 98 7.87 -9.66 6.29
C GLU A 98 7.03 -10.19 7.47
N GLY A 99 7.31 -9.72 8.69
CA GLY A 99 6.53 -10.05 9.89
C GLY A 99 5.13 -9.43 9.94
N MET A 100 4.76 -8.57 8.98
CA MET A 100 3.45 -7.94 8.97
C MET A 100 2.35 -8.87 8.45
N ARG A 101 1.21 -8.86 9.14
CA ARG A 101 0.08 -9.74 8.84
C ARG A 101 -0.68 -9.24 7.61
N THR A 102 -0.66 -10.04 6.54
CA THR A 102 -1.38 -9.77 5.28
C THR A 102 -2.66 -10.62 5.12
N THR A 103 -2.92 -11.54 6.05
CA THR A 103 -4.10 -12.41 6.04
C THR A 103 -5.36 -11.66 6.48
N GLY A 104 -6.51 -11.98 5.89
CA GLY A 104 -7.80 -11.35 6.23
C GLY A 104 -8.01 -9.93 5.68
N LEU A 105 -7.15 -9.47 4.76
CA LEU A 105 -7.34 -8.20 4.05
C LEU A 105 -8.46 -8.31 3.00
N THR A 106 -9.37 -7.33 3.00
CA THR A 106 -10.38 -7.16 1.95
C THR A 106 -9.76 -6.59 0.67
N LEU A 107 -10.52 -6.61 -0.42
CA LEU A 107 -10.08 -6.00 -1.67
C LEU A 107 -9.80 -4.49 -1.50
N THR A 108 -10.66 -3.77 -0.79
CA THR A 108 -10.50 -2.33 -0.50
C THR A 108 -9.19 -2.06 0.26
N GLU A 109 -8.87 -2.91 1.23
CA GLU A 109 -7.63 -2.79 2.01
C GLU A 109 -6.38 -3.05 1.17
N ARG A 110 -6.41 -4.07 0.31
CA ARG A 110 -5.31 -4.33 -0.61
C ARG A 110 -5.12 -3.19 -1.61
N ARG A 111 -6.20 -2.62 -2.12
CA ARG A 111 -6.17 -1.47 -3.02
C ARG A 111 -5.57 -0.23 -2.37
N ALA A 112 -5.93 0.05 -1.11
CA ALA A 112 -5.35 1.14 -0.35
C ALA A 112 -3.85 0.96 -0.10
N LEU A 113 -3.44 -0.25 0.31
CA LEU A 113 -2.03 -0.57 0.50
C LEU A 113 -1.23 -0.45 -0.79
N TYR A 114 -1.77 -0.95 -1.90
CA TYR A 114 -1.15 -0.80 -3.20
C TYR A 114 -0.96 0.67 -3.57
N GLU A 115 -2.02 1.49 -3.48
CA GLU A 115 -1.94 2.93 -3.79
C GLU A 115 -0.88 3.65 -2.95
N HIS A 116 -0.77 3.28 -1.67
CA HIS A 116 0.15 3.92 -0.73
C HIS A 116 1.61 3.48 -0.93
N LEU A 117 1.84 2.24 -1.36
CA LEU A 117 3.17 1.64 -1.44
C LEU A 117 3.73 1.54 -2.87
N LYS A 118 2.92 1.78 -3.92
CA LYS A 118 3.34 1.59 -5.33
C LYS A 118 4.60 2.36 -5.70
N ASP A 119 4.78 3.56 -5.15
CA ASP A 119 5.94 4.40 -5.46
C ASP A 119 7.23 3.89 -4.78
N LEU A 120 7.11 3.16 -3.66
CA LEU A 120 8.25 2.58 -2.93
C LEU A 120 8.90 1.43 -3.69
N GLY A 121 8.11 0.66 -4.44
CA GLY A 121 8.63 -0.45 -5.24
C GLY A 121 9.70 -0.02 -6.25
N ASN A 122 9.62 1.22 -6.75
CA ASN A 122 10.60 1.79 -7.67
C ASN A 122 11.95 2.11 -6.98
N GLY A 123 11.93 2.39 -5.67
CA GLY A 123 13.12 2.70 -4.86
C GLY A 123 13.90 1.44 -4.47
N TRP A 124 13.23 0.41 -3.96
CA TRP A 124 13.88 -0.84 -3.53
C TRP A 124 14.61 -1.58 -4.65
N GLY A 125 14.14 -1.47 -5.89
CA GLY A 125 14.83 -2.04 -7.06
C GLY A 125 16.19 -1.39 -7.37
N ARG A 126 16.42 -0.15 -6.92
CA ARG A 126 17.68 0.58 -7.16
C ARG A 126 18.75 0.20 -6.13
N GLU A 127 18.39 0.10 -4.86
CA GLU A 127 19.34 -0.26 -3.80
C GLU A 127 19.89 -1.68 -3.93
N ALA A 128 19.12 -2.60 -4.51
CA ALA A 128 19.57 -3.96 -4.80
C ALA A 128 20.67 -4.04 -5.88
N ASN A 129 20.75 -3.02 -6.74
CA ASN A 129 21.72 -2.98 -7.84
C ASN A 129 23.02 -2.23 -7.48
N ASP A 130 22.98 -1.34 -6.49
CA ASP A 130 24.14 -0.57 -6.01
C ASP A 130 25.06 -1.36 -5.05
N LYS A 131 24.65 -2.58 -4.66
CA LYS A 131 25.44 -3.50 -3.80
C LYS A 131 26.06 -4.68 -4.56
N LYS A 132 26.16 -4.61 -5.89
CA LYS A 132 26.85 -5.61 -6.71
C LYS A 132 28.18 -5.12 -7.26
#